data_AF-A0A162KLI3-F1
#
_entry.id   AF-A0A162KLI3-F1
#
_cell.length_a   1.000
_cell.length_b   1.000
_cell.length_c   1.000
_cell.angle_alpha   90.00
_cell.angle_beta   90.00
_cell.angle_gamma   90.00
#
_symmetry.space_group_name_H-M   'P 1'
#
loop_
_entity.id
_entity.type
_entity.pdbx_description
1 polymer ?
#
loop_
_entity_poly.entity_id
_entity_poly.type
_entity_poly.pdbx_seq_one_letter_code
_entity_poly.pdbx_strand_id
1 'polypeptide(L)'
;MSDSRNLRRMPHGERCPECGSQRYYLQDGMRYCSRGHQIEGFIQFDLGEEAEAGMMGTVSKKQKAVREKERRQLTGEAGKLLYLEALQLLLRKQLLWLIKEKGHREELETVVRDLWDLRIRGATALSQGAASGAASEEVLEVFSSQPTVVESTQLWSSRSKAQDWSAERGLSWPTPSMGDTLALCYLGCYLLRIPTRLGELIKWANDFTFPYRHSFQQLPTEMQDRMPSVYIKIFKTPIRSPLEGAQVFSTVMDLACSYYRNYNMVFPDLNYMPLLFQYAKQLALPGLSIHHFVASLR
;
A
#
# COMPACT_ATOMS: atom_id res chain seq x y z
N MET A 1 32.11 2.69 68.98
CA MET A 1 32.00 4.12 68.63
C MET A 1 32.17 4.20 67.11
N SER A 2 31.07 4.30 66.38
CA SER A 2 31.06 4.30 64.93
C SER A 2 30.67 5.71 64.48
N ASP A 3 31.65 6.52 64.09
CA ASP A 3 31.41 7.86 63.55
C ASP A 3 30.45 7.75 62.37
N SER A 4 29.24 8.27 62.54
CA SER A 4 28.27 8.39 61.45
C SER A 4 28.70 9.51 60.50
N ARG A 5 29.73 9.23 59.68
CA ARG A 5 30.19 10.16 58.64
C ARG A 5 29.09 10.28 57.58
N ASN A 6 28.63 11.50 57.31
CA ASN A 6 27.60 11.77 56.30
C ASN A 6 28.16 11.53 54.89
N LEU A 7 28.00 10.30 54.39
CA LEU A 7 28.47 9.88 53.07
C LEU A 7 27.53 10.36 51.96
N ARG A 8 28.02 11.22 51.07
CA ARG A 8 27.34 11.69 49.85
C ARG A 8 27.83 10.92 48.62
N ARG A 9 27.03 10.87 47.55
CA ARG A 9 27.43 10.28 46.26
C ARG A 9 28.23 11.28 45.43
N MET A 10 29.25 10.80 44.73
CA MET A 10 30.02 11.60 43.79
C MET A 10 29.20 11.94 42.53
N PRO A 11 29.50 13.05 41.83
CA PRO A 11 28.95 13.37 40.52
C PRO A 11 29.09 12.24 39.49
N HIS A 12 28.22 12.25 38.49
CA HIS A 12 28.18 11.17 37.50
C HIS A 12 29.50 11.08 36.73
N GLY A 13 30.20 9.95 36.84
CA GLY A 13 31.48 9.70 36.16
C GLY A 13 32.72 9.86 37.05
N GLU A 14 32.60 10.53 38.20
CA GLU A 14 33.69 10.67 39.17
C GLU A 14 33.80 9.43 40.09
N ARG A 15 35.04 9.02 40.38
CA ARG A 15 35.39 7.95 41.33
C ARG A 15 36.68 8.33 42.05
N CYS A 16 36.85 7.82 43.27
CA CYS A 16 38.13 7.95 43.97
C CYS A 16 39.27 7.31 43.13
N PRO A 17 40.38 8.01 42.86
CA PRO A 17 41.48 7.47 42.05
C PRO A 17 42.14 6.25 42.69
N GLU A 18 42.24 6.24 44.02
CA GLU A 18 42.93 5.18 44.77
C GLU A 18 42.06 3.92 45.01
N CYS A 19 40.74 4.05 45.14
CA CYS A 19 39.88 2.92 45.53
C CYS A 19 38.59 2.75 44.72
N GLY A 20 38.34 3.62 43.74
CA GLY A 20 37.17 3.54 42.85
C GLY A 20 35.81 3.79 43.53
N SER A 21 35.80 4.17 44.82
CA SER A 21 34.56 4.42 45.54
C SER A 21 33.83 5.64 44.99
N GLN A 22 32.49 5.55 44.96
CA GLN A 22 31.59 6.60 44.47
C GLN A 22 30.92 7.39 45.61
N ARG A 23 31.44 7.25 46.83
CA ARG A 23 30.93 7.89 48.03
C ARG A 23 32.03 8.67 48.71
N TYR A 24 31.68 9.84 49.24
CA TYR A 24 32.63 10.74 49.88
C TYR A 24 32.00 11.45 51.09
N TYR A 25 32.84 11.92 52.01
CA TYR A 25 32.49 12.82 53.11
C TYR A 25 33.44 14.02 53.10
N LEU A 26 33.02 15.11 53.75
CA LEU A 26 33.83 16.31 53.94
C LEU A 26 34.31 16.34 55.38
N GLN A 27 35.59 16.63 55.57
CA GLN A 27 36.19 16.85 56.87
C GLN A 27 37.20 17.99 56.71
N ASP A 28 37.06 19.04 57.52
CA ASP A 28 37.95 20.22 57.52
C ASP A 28 38.15 20.88 56.13
N GLY A 29 37.05 21.02 55.37
CA GLY A 29 37.07 21.62 54.02
C GLY A 29 37.67 20.73 52.92
N MET A 30 38.13 19.52 53.27
CA MET A 30 38.72 18.57 52.34
C MET A 30 37.78 17.39 52.06
N ARG A 31 37.78 16.91 50.82
CA ARG A 31 36.95 15.81 50.34
C ARG A 31 37.66 14.48 50.54
N TYR A 32 37.07 13.57 51.30
CA TYR A 32 37.57 12.21 51.49
C TYR A 32 36.60 11.18 50.93
N CYS A 33 37.11 10.16 50.27
CA CYS A 33 36.29 9.03 49.83
C CYS A 33 35.80 8.20 51.04
N SER A 34 34.83 7.31 50.84
CA SER A 34 34.27 6.49 51.93
C SER A 34 35.30 5.60 52.65
N ARG A 35 36.46 5.36 52.03
CA ARG A 35 37.59 4.59 52.59
C ARG A 35 38.69 5.46 53.20
N GLY A 36 38.56 6.79 53.19
CA GLY A 36 39.50 7.72 53.84
C GLY A 36 40.58 8.31 52.95
N HIS A 37 40.61 8.04 51.64
CA HIS A 37 41.54 8.70 50.72
C HIS A 37 41.09 10.13 50.40
N GLN A 38 42.03 11.08 50.45
CA GLN A 38 41.80 12.47 50.08
C GLN A 38 41.66 12.61 48.56
N ILE A 39 40.69 13.42 48.12
CA ILE A 39 40.43 13.69 46.70
C ILE A 39 40.82 15.14 46.43
N GLU A 40 41.90 15.32 45.68
CA GLU A 40 42.43 16.63 45.29
C GLU A 40 41.60 17.26 44.15
N GLY A 41 41.57 18.59 44.07
CA GLY A 41 40.89 19.34 42.99
C GLY A 41 39.41 19.67 43.22
N PHE A 42 38.87 19.37 44.41
CA PHE A 42 37.53 19.83 44.78
C PHE A 42 37.59 21.25 45.36
N ILE A 43 36.99 22.22 44.68
CA ILE A 43 36.75 23.56 45.20
C ILE A 43 35.35 23.57 45.80
N GLN A 44 35.26 23.73 47.12
CA GLN A 44 33.97 23.99 47.75
C GLN A 44 33.54 25.41 47.36
N PHE A 45 32.51 25.52 46.52
CA PHE A 45 31.80 26.78 46.39
C PHE A 45 30.99 26.95 47.68
N ASP A 46 31.53 27.71 48.63
CA ASP A 46 30.73 28.24 49.71
C ASP A 46 29.73 29.21 49.08
N LEU A 47 28.52 28.71 48.85
CA LEU A 47 27.36 29.57 48.75
C LEU A 47 27.19 30.15 50.15
N GLY A 48 27.83 31.29 50.39
CA GLY A 48 27.73 32.04 51.63
C GLY A 48 26.27 32.20 52.04
N GLU A 49 26.04 32.31 53.34
CA GLU A 49 24.75 32.69 53.93
C GLU A 49 24.30 34.05 53.36
N GLU A 50 23.67 34.01 52.20
CA GLU A 50 22.99 35.14 51.60
C GLU A 50 21.59 34.67 51.24
N ALA A 51 20.70 34.86 52.21
CA ALA A 51 19.26 34.80 52.08
C ALA A 51 18.69 35.86 51.09
N GLU A 52 19.43 36.23 50.04
CA GLU A 52 19.10 37.39 49.19
C GLU A 52 19.52 37.22 47.73
N ALA A 53 19.48 35.99 47.19
CA ALA A 53 19.55 35.74 45.75
C ALA A 53 18.23 35.12 45.25
N GLY A 54 17.13 35.81 45.50
CA GLY A 54 15.81 35.53 44.92
C GLY A 54 15.76 35.84 43.43
N MET A 55 16.63 35.26 42.61
CA MET A 55 16.50 35.23 41.14
C MET A 55 17.21 34.00 40.55
N MET A 56 16.87 32.80 41.02
CA MET A 56 16.96 31.63 40.15
C MET A 56 15.87 31.78 39.08
N GLY A 57 16.23 32.43 37.97
CA GLY A 57 15.39 32.49 36.78
C GLY A 57 14.93 31.08 36.44
N THR A 58 13.62 30.86 36.47
CA THR A 58 12.99 29.61 36.10
C THR A 58 13.40 29.31 34.65
N VAL A 59 14.35 28.38 34.48
CA VAL A 59 14.70 27.87 33.16
C VAL A 59 13.50 27.08 32.65
N SER A 60 12.59 27.81 32.03
CA SER A 60 11.46 27.27 31.31
C SER A 60 12.05 26.52 30.13
N LYS A 61 12.17 25.18 30.22
CA LYS A 61 12.42 24.34 29.05
C LYS A 61 11.33 24.71 28.04
N LYS A 62 11.72 25.43 26.98
CA LYS A 62 10.83 25.81 25.88
C LYS A 62 10.23 24.52 25.35
N GLN A 63 9.00 24.20 25.75
CA GLN A 63 8.30 23.04 25.25
C GLN A 63 8.26 23.21 23.74
N LYS A 64 8.89 22.27 23.04
CA LYS A 64 8.87 22.23 21.59
C LYS A 64 7.40 22.16 21.21
N ALA A 65 6.87 23.24 20.65
CA ALA A 65 5.49 23.30 20.19
C ALA A 65 5.25 22.05 19.35
N VAL A 66 4.38 21.18 19.84
CA VAL A 66 3.91 20.03 19.08
C VAL A 66 3.06 20.66 17.98
N ARG A 67 3.71 20.99 16.86
CA ARG A 67 3.02 21.36 15.64
C ARG A 67 2.10 20.19 15.35
N GLU A 68 0.79 20.38 15.48
CA GLU A 68 -0.20 19.40 15.08
C GLU A 68 0.11 19.05 13.63
N LYS A 69 0.73 17.88 13.44
CA LYS A 69 0.75 17.25 12.13
C LYS A 69 -0.65 16.71 11.98
N GLU A 70 -1.54 17.53 11.42
CA GLU A 70 -2.76 17.02 10.82
C GLU A 70 -2.38 15.75 10.06
N ARG A 71 -3.05 14.63 10.36
CA ARG A 71 -2.78 13.37 9.67
C ARG A 71 -3.17 13.57 8.21
N ARG A 72 -2.22 14.03 7.39
CA ARG A 72 -2.44 14.33 5.98
C ARG A 72 -3.01 13.10 5.27
N GLN A 73 -2.53 11.93 5.63
CA GLN A 73 -2.95 10.66 5.05
C GLN A 73 -4.17 10.08 5.78
N LEU A 74 -5.15 9.66 4.98
CA LEU A 74 -6.29 8.90 5.45
C LEU A 74 -5.86 7.51 5.93
N THR A 75 -6.67 6.92 6.80
CA THR A 75 -6.46 5.56 7.34
C THR A 75 -7.75 4.75 7.27
N GLY A 76 -7.65 3.43 7.26
CA GLY A 76 -8.82 2.54 7.30
C GLY A 76 -9.68 2.62 6.04
N GLU A 77 -11.00 2.65 6.22
CA GLU A 77 -12.01 2.62 5.15
C GLU A 77 -11.95 3.86 4.25
N ALA A 78 -11.81 5.06 4.82
CA ALA A 78 -11.67 6.28 4.03
C ALA A 78 -10.46 6.23 3.09
N GLY A 79 -9.37 5.59 3.52
CA GLY A 79 -8.20 5.33 2.67
C GLY A 79 -8.47 4.31 1.56
N LYS A 80 -9.27 3.26 1.84
CA LYS A 80 -9.71 2.28 0.83
C LYS A 80 -10.60 2.93 -0.23
N LEU A 81 -11.55 3.78 0.17
CA LEU A 81 -12.44 4.50 -0.76
C LEU A 81 -11.65 5.46 -1.66
N LEU A 82 -10.74 6.26 -1.08
CA LEU A 82 -9.86 7.14 -1.86
C LEU A 82 -9.01 6.36 -2.89
N TYR A 83 -8.57 5.15 -2.54
CA TYR A 83 -7.87 4.26 -3.48
C TYR A 83 -8.78 3.78 -4.62
N LEU A 84 -10.04 3.45 -4.34
CA LEU A 84 -11.02 3.09 -5.38
C LEU A 84 -11.29 4.25 -6.33
N GLU A 85 -11.45 5.47 -5.80
CA GLU A 85 -11.59 6.70 -6.60
C GLU A 85 -10.36 6.92 -7.50
N ALA A 86 -9.16 6.67 -6.98
CA ALA A 86 -7.93 6.78 -7.75
C ALA A 86 -7.88 5.76 -8.90
N LEU A 87 -8.33 4.52 -8.67
CA LEU A 87 -8.45 3.50 -9.72
C LEU A 87 -9.51 3.87 -10.76
N GLN A 88 -10.65 4.44 -10.34
CA GLN A 88 -11.67 4.94 -11.26
C GLN A 88 -11.12 6.03 -12.18
N LEU A 89 -10.38 6.99 -11.62
CA LEU A 89 -9.74 8.04 -12.43
C LEU A 89 -8.71 7.47 -13.40
N LEU A 90 -7.92 6.49 -12.97
CA LEU A 90 -6.98 5.79 -13.85
C LEU A 90 -7.72 5.09 -15.00
N LEU A 91 -8.75 4.30 -14.70
CA LEU A 91 -9.54 3.58 -15.69
C LEU A 91 -10.20 4.55 -16.70
N ARG A 92 -10.75 5.67 -16.24
CA ARG A 92 -11.32 6.70 -17.13
C ARG A 92 -10.28 7.27 -18.09
N LYS A 93 -9.05 7.54 -17.62
CA LYS A 93 -7.96 8.03 -18.47
C LYS A 93 -7.54 6.99 -19.50
N GLN A 94 -7.47 5.72 -19.11
CA GLN A 94 -7.16 4.61 -20.00
C GLN A 94 -8.19 4.47 -21.12
N LEU A 95 -9.48 4.53 -20.79
CA LEU A 95 -10.56 4.45 -21.77
C LEU A 95 -10.56 5.66 -22.72
N LEU A 96 -10.38 6.87 -22.17
CA LEU A 96 -10.24 8.08 -22.98
C LEU A 96 -9.11 7.97 -24.00
N TRP A 97 -7.98 7.43 -23.59
CA TRP A 97 -6.84 7.20 -24.48
C TRP A 97 -7.15 6.17 -25.57
N LEU A 98 -7.79 5.04 -25.20
CA LEU A 98 -8.18 4.01 -26.17
C LEU A 98 -9.18 4.53 -27.21
N ILE A 99 -10.13 5.36 -26.78
CA ILE A 99 -11.14 5.94 -27.68
C ILE A 99 -10.51 7.03 -28.55
N LYS A 100 -9.83 8.02 -27.95
CA LYS A 100 -9.33 9.20 -28.67
C LYS A 100 -8.06 8.94 -29.48
N GLU A 101 -7.08 8.25 -28.90
CA GLU A 101 -5.77 8.06 -29.56
C GLU A 101 -5.72 6.78 -30.39
N LYS A 102 -6.39 5.71 -29.97
CA LYS A 102 -6.45 4.43 -30.72
C LYS A 102 -7.70 4.27 -31.58
N GLY A 103 -8.68 5.18 -31.48
CA GLY A 103 -9.90 5.14 -32.30
C GLY A 103 -10.81 3.95 -31.99
N HIS A 104 -10.82 3.45 -30.76
CA HIS A 104 -11.78 2.43 -30.34
C HIS A 104 -13.20 3.02 -30.27
N ARG A 105 -14.21 2.15 -30.36
CA ARG A 105 -15.63 2.55 -30.27
C ARG A 105 -15.95 3.16 -28.91
N GLU A 106 -16.82 4.17 -28.91
CA GLU A 106 -17.30 4.84 -27.69
C GLU A 106 -18.06 3.89 -26.75
N GLU A 107 -18.70 2.85 -27.31
CA GLU A 107 -19.35 1.76 -26.56
C GLU A 107 -18.41 1.11 -25.53
N LEU A 108 -17.09 1.16 -25.77
CA LEU A 108 -16.07 0.61 -24.86
C LEU A 108 -16.15 1.25 -23.47
N GLU A 109 -16.39 2.55 -23.39
CA GLU A 109 -16.52 3.24 -22.10
C GLU A 109 -17.74 2.70 -21.32
N THR A 110 -18.86 2.51 -22.01
CA THR A 110 -20.09 2.02 -21.38
C THR A 110 -19.90 0.60 -20.86
N VAL A 111 -19.38 -0.31 -21.69
CA VAL A 111 -19.14 -1.71 -21.30
C VAL A 111 -18.17 -1.79 -20.11
N VAL A 112 -17.06 -1.03 -20.15
CA VAL A 112 -16.07 -1.10 -19.06
C VAL A 112 -16.59 -0.44 -17.78
N ARG A 113 -17.44 0.60 -17.88
CA ARG A 113 -18.14 1.18 -16.72
C ARG A 113 -19.08 0.17 -16.09
N ASP A 114 -19.88 -0.54 -16.87
CA ASP A 114 -20.81 -1.54 -16.35
C ASP A 114 -20.08 -2.71 -15.68
N LEU A 115 -18.95 -3.14 -16.27
CA LEU A 115 -18.04 -4.11 -15.65
C LEU A 115 -17.47 -3.57 -14.34
N TRP A 116 -16.95 -2.34 -14.34
CA TRP A 116 -16.42 -1.72 -13.11
C TRP A 116 -17.48 -1.64 -12.02
N ASP A 117 -18.70 -1.22 -12.35
CA ASP A 117 -19.81 -1.14 -11.40
C ASP A 117 -20.11 -2.51 -10.81
N LEU A 118 -20.19 -3.57 -11.63
CA LEU A 118 -20.29 -4.95 -11.17
C LEU A 118 -19.12 -5.34 -10.25
N ARG A 119 -17.89 -4.93 -10.56
CA ARG A 119 -16.70 -5.22 -9.76
C ARG A 119 -16.75 -4.56 -8.39
N ILE A 120 -17.30 -3.35 -8.27
CA ILE A 120 -17.30 -2.57 -7.01
C ILE A 120 -18.62 -2.61 -6.23
N ARG A 121 -19.66 -3.34 -6.68
CA ARG A 121 -20.95 -3.39 -5.96
C ARG A 121 -20.80 -3.74 -4.49
N GLY A 122 -19.98 -4.74 -4.16
CA GLY A 122 -19.70 -5.13 -2.77
C GLY A 122 -18.97 -4.07 -1.94
N ALA A 123 -18.25 -3.13 -2.58
CA ALA A 123 -17.60 -2.02 -1.88
C ALA A 123 -18.60 -0.98 -1.36
N THR A 124 -19.81 -0.90 -1.92
CA THR A 124 -20.84 0.05 -1.44
C THR A 124 -21.25 -0.24 0.00
N ALA A 125 -21.16 -1.49 0.46
CA ALA A 125 -21.36 -1.86 1.86
C ALA A 125 -20.32 -1.22 2.80
N LEU A 126 -19.08 -1.01 2.34
CA LEU A 126 -18.05 -0.27 3.09
C LEU A 126 -18.45 1.20 3.26
N SER A 127 -19.11 1.79 2.27
CA SER A 127 -19.59 3.18 2.35
C SER A 127 -20.80 3.34 3.26
N GLN A 128 -21.66 2.32 3.36
CA GLN A 128 -22.83 2.34 4.23
C GLN A 128 -22.45 2.12 5.71
N GLY A 129 -21.43 1.30 5.99
CA GLY A 129 -20.86 1.15 7.33
C GLY A 129 -20.30 2.45 7.91
N ALA A 130 -19.72 3.31 7.07
CA ALA A 130 -19.24 4.63 7.48
C ALA A 130 -20.38 5.61 7.85
N ALA A 131 -21.58 5.45 7.28
CA ALA A 131 -22.74 6.27 7.62
C ALA A 131 -23.48 5.78 8.88
N SER A 132 -23.40 4.48 9.19
CA SER A 132 -24.00 3.87 10.38
C SER A 132 -23.06 3.80 11.60
N GLY A 133 -21.75 4.02 11.43
CA GLY A 133 -20.73 3.90 12.47
C GLY A 133 -20.63 5.02 13.51
N ALA A 134 -21.59 5.95 13.58
CA ALA A 134 -21.68 6.94 14.66
C ALA A 134 -22.35 6.40 15.94
N ALA A 135 -22.85 5.16 15.93
CA ALA A 135 -23.41 4.50 17.10
C ALA A 135 -22.73 3.13 17.29
N SER A 136 -21.86 3.07 18.30
CA SER A 136 -21.40 1.93 19.09
C SER A 136 -21.93 0.52 18.72
N GLU A 137 -21.01 -0.42 18.48
CA GLU A 137 -20.79 -1.58 19.38
C GLU A 137 -19.51 -2.33 19.01
N GLU A 138 -18.70 -2.59 20.04
CA GLU A 138 -17.49 -3.40 19.99
C GLU A 138 -17.84 -4.87 19.69
N VAL A 139 -17.66 -5.30 18.44
CA VAL A 139 -17.75 -6.73 18.12
C VAL A 139 -16.41 -7.40 18.44
N LEU A 140 -16.39 -8.11 19.56
CA LEU A 140 -15.35 -9.03 20.00
C LEU A 140 -14.98 -10.02 18.89
N GLU A 141 -13.73 -9.96 18.41
CA GLU A 141 -13.19 -10.93 17.46
C GLU A 141 -12.86 -12.25 18.16
N VAL A 142 -13.58 -13.32 17.79
CA VAL A 142 -13.29 -14.69 18.20
C VAL A 142 -12.33 -15.32 17.18
N PHE A 143 -11.11 -15.58 17.64
CA PHE A 143 -10.03 -16.22 16.88
C PHE A 143 -10.23 -17.75 16.87
N SER A 144 -10.54 -18.35 15.72
CA SER A 144 -10.62 -19.81 15.58
C SER A 144 -9.47 -20.35 14.73
N SER A 145 -8.68 -21.24 15.33
CA SER A 145 -7.50 -21.86 14.73
C SER A 145 -7.76 -23.36 14.52
N GLN A 146 -7.86 -23.81 13.27
CA GLN A 146 -7.68 -25.22 12.95
C GLN A 146 -7.15 -25.40 11.51
N PRO A 147 -6.11 -26.24 11.30
CA PRO A 147 -5.57 -26.50 9.97
C PRO A 147 -6.27 -27.70 9.33
N THR A 148 -6.80 -27.54 8.13
CA THR A 148 -7.24 -28.68 7.30
C THR A 148 -6.13 -29.08 6.36
N VAL A 149 -5.51 -30.22 6.65
CA VAL A 149 -4.64 -30.98 5.75
C VAL A 149 -5.51 -31.52 4.62
N VAL A 150 -5.15 -31.24 3.36
CA VAL A 150 -5.70 -31.99 2.22
C VAL A 150 -4.57 -32.34 1.27
N GLU A 151 -4.47 -33.63 1.02
CA GLU A 151 -3.43 -34.33 0.29
C GLU A 151 -3.54 -34.07 -1.22
N SER A 152 -2.37 -34.10 -1.87
CA SER A 152 -2.15 -33.62 -3.23
C SER A 152 -2.22 -34.77 -4.25
N THR A 153 -3.11 -34.67 -5.23
CA THR A 153 -2.89 -35.30 -6.54
C THR A 153 -3.64 -34.56 -7.64
N GLN A 154 -2.97 -34.42 -8.79
CA GLN A 154 -3.42 -34.04 -10.14
C GLN A 154 -2.93 -32.67 -10.67
N LEU A 155 -2.30 -32.80 -11.83
CA LEU A 155 -1.41 -31.90 -12.57
C LEU A 155 -2.11 -30.67 -13.19
N TRP A 156 -1.28 -29.66 -13.50
CA TRP A 156 -1.58 -28.31 -14.04
C TRP A 156 -2.23 -27.35 -13.01
N SER A 157 -1.40 -26.80 -12.13
CA SER A 157 -1.78 -25.73 -11.21
C SER A 157 -1.36 -24.35 -11.75
N SER A 158 -2.22 -23.76 -12.55
CA SER A 158 -2.52 -22.33 -12.39
C SER A 158 -4.02 -22.22 -12.18
N ARG A 159 -4.46 -22.60 -10.98
CA ARG A 159 -5.83 -22.39 -10.53
C ARG A 159 -6.06 -20.89 -10.52
N SER A 160 -6.78 -20.39 -11.52
CA SER A 160 -7.33 -19.04 -11.48
C SER A 160 -8.12 -18.88 -10.18
N LYS A 161 -7.69 -17.95 -9.33
CA LYS A 161 -8.30 -17.76 -8.00
C LYS A 161 -9.53 -16.88 -8.18
N ALA A 162 -10.66 -17.50 -8.54
CA ALA A 162 -11.94 -16.81 -8.63
C ALA A 162 -12.30 -16.19 -7.27
N GLN A 163 -12.27 -14.86 -7.22
CA GLN A 163 -12.65 -14.09 -6.04
C GLN A 163 -14.16 -13.94 -5.99
N ASP A 164 -14.72 -13.94 -4.79
CA ASP A 164 -16.12 -13.62 -4.57
C ASP A 164 -16.23 -12.17 -4.05
N TRP A 165 -17.21 -11.42 -4.56
CA TRP A 165 -17.38 -9.99 -4.34
C TRP A 165 -18.66 -9.67 -3.55
N SER A 166 -19.22 -10.68 -2.87
CA SER A 166 -20.35 -10.53 -1.95
C SER A 166 -20.15 -9.37 -0.96
N ALA A 167 -21.21 -8.60 -0.76
CA ALA A 167 -21.24 -7.51 0.22
C ALA A 167 -21.11 -8.02 1.67
N GLU A 168 -21.48 -9.28 1.91
CA GLU A 168 -21.42 -9.96 3.21
C GLU A 168 -20.01 -10.01 3.81
N ARG A 169 -18.96 -9.88 2.98
CA ARG A 169 -17.58 -9.83 3.45
C ARG A 169 -17.22 -8.56 4.22
N GLY A 170 -17.97 -7.47 4.07
CA GLY A 170 -17.69 -6.18 4.69
C GLY A 170 -16.23 -5.75 4.54
N LEU A 171 -15.52 -5.57 5.66
CA LEU A 171 -14.12 -5.13 5.72
C LEU A 171 -13.12 -6.06 5.00
N SER A 172 -13.45 -7.34 4.86
CA SER A 172 -12.62 -8.36 4.18
C SER A 172 -12.84 -8.42 2.66
N TRP A 173 -13.66 -7.51 2.13
CA TRP A 173 -13.93 -7.43 0.70
C TRP A 173 -12.63 -7.19 -0.11
N PRO A 174 -12.39 -7.97 -1.19
CA PRO A 174 -11.14 -7.91 -1.94
C PRO A 174 -11.06 -6.63 -2.77
N THR A 175 -10.16 -5.72 -2.37
CA THR A 175 -9.91 -4.46 -3.10
C THR A 175 -9.31 -4.71 -4.49
N PRO A 176 -9.79 -4.04 -5.55
CA PRO A 176 -9.27 -4.21 -6.90
C PRO A 176 -7.79 -3.85 -6.98
N SER A 177 -7.05 -4.61 -7.77
CA SER A 177 -5.66 -4.30 -8.08
C SER A 177 -5.57 -3.22 -9.17
N MET A 178 -4.41 -2.57 -9.30
CA MET A 178 -4.18 -1.71 -10.47
C MET A 178 -4.19 -2.53 -11.78
N GLY A 179 -3.73 -3.78 -11.75
CA GLY A 179 -3.78 -4.69 -12.90
C GLY A 179 -5.21 -4.97 -13.36
N ASP A 180 -6.19 -4.92 -12.45
CA ASP A 180 -7.60 -5.10 -12.79
C ASP A 180 -8.06 -4.01 -13.78
N THR A 181 -7.52 -2.78 -13.73
CA THR A 181 -7.87 -1.71 -14.68
C THR A 181 -7.47 -2.06 -16.12
N LEU A 182 -6.27 -2.61 -16.30
CA LEU A 182 -5.81 -3.13 -17.60
C LEU A 182 -6.63 -4.33 -18.06
N ALA A 183 -6.92 -5.25 -17.13
CA ALA A 183 -7.70 -6.42 -17.42
C ALA A 183 -9.13 -6.05 -17.86
N LEU A 184 -9.76 -5.07 -17.21
CA LEU A 184 -11.06 -4.54 -17.61
C LEU A 184 -11.04 -3.89 -18.99
N CYS A 185 -10.01 -3.11 -19.31
CA CYS A 185 -9.85 -2.55 -20.66
C CYS A 185 -9.78 -3.67 -21.72
N TYR A 186 -9.02 -4.74 -21.44
CA TYR A 186 -8.93 -5.89 -22.34
C TYR A 186 -10.26 -6.64 -22.45
N LEU A 187 -10.94 -6.94 -21.33
CA LEU A 187 -12.23 -7.63 -21.32
C LEU A 187 -13.33 -6.80 -22.00
N GLY A 188 -13.30 -5.47 -21.87
CA GLY A 188 -14.21 -4.58 -22.61
C GLY A 188 -14.00 -4.67 -24.13
N CYS A 189 -12.74 -4.59 -24.58
CA CYS A 189 -12.40 -4.80 -26.00
C CYS A 189 -12.83 -6.20 -26.48
N TYR A 190 -12.65 -7.21 -25.62
CA TYR A 190 -13.03 -8.59 -25.88
C TYR A 190 -14.54 -8.76 -26.09
N LEU A 191 -15.35 -8.21 -25.19
CA LEU A 191 -16.82 -8.27 -25.27
C LEU A 191 -17.33 -7.57 -26.52
N LEU A 192 -16.72 -6.44 -26.88
CA LEU A 192 -17.07 -5.72 -28.10
C LEU A 192 -16.52 -6.40 -29.38
N ARG A 193 -15.69 -7.45 -29.28
CA ARG A 193 -15.01 -8.07 -30.44
C ARG A 193 -14.06 -7.12 -31.17
N ILE A 194 -13.47 -6.15 -30.45
CA ILE A 194 -12.38 -5.33 -30.97
C ILE A 194 -11.11 -6.19 -30.96
N PRO A 195 -10.38 -6.32 -32.08
CA PRO A 195 -9.23 -7.21 -32.18
C PRO A 195 -7.97 -6.60 -31.56
N THR A 196 -8.06 -6.18 -30.29
CA THR A 196 -6.95 -5.62 -29.51
C THR A 196 -6.23 -6.75 -28.78
N ARG A 197 -4.93 -6.89 -29.01
CA ARG A 197 -4.14 -7.95 -28.38
C ARG A 197 -3.72 -7.56 -26.98
N LEU A 198 -3.73 -8.54 -26.07
CA LEU A 198 -3.20 -8.33 -24.72
C LEU A 198 -1.72 -7.87 -24.76
N GLY A 199 -0.93 -8.45 -25.67
CA GLY A 199 0.45 -8.05 -25.89
C GLY A 199 0.63 -6.61 -26.38
N GLU A 200 -0.35 -6.04 -27.09
CA GLU A 200 -0.31 -4.63 -27.50
C GLU A 200 -0.59 -3.69 -26.34
N LEU A 201 -1.59 -4.00 -25.51
CA LEU A 201 -1.86 -3.25 -24.28
C LEU A 201 -0.64 -3.25 -23.34
N ILE A 202 0.01 -4.41 -23.17
CA ILE A 202 1.24 -4.53 -22.37
C ILE A 202 2.37 -3.68 -22.97
N LYS A 203 2.56 -3.72 -24.30
CA LYS A 203 3.56 -2.88 -24.98
C LYS A 203 3.27 -1.40 -24.77
N TRP A 204 2.05 -0.94 -25.02
CA TRP A 204 1.70 0.47 -24.84
C TRP A 204 1.89 0.95 -23.40
N ALA A 205 1.57 0.10 -22.41
CA ALA A 205 1.79 0.39 -21.00
C ALA A 205 3.28 0.42 -20.63
N ASN A 206 4.10 -0.45 -21.23
CA ASN A 206 5.55 -0.48 -21.02
C ASN A 206 6.28 0.69 -21.74
N ASP A 207 5.78 1.12 -22.89
CA ASP A 207 6.32 2.22 -23.70
C ASP A 207 5.89 3.61 -23.20
N PHE A 208 5.22 3.69 -22.05
CA PHE A 208 4.69 4.93 -21.44
C PHE A 208 3.67 5.71 -22.28
N THR A 209 3.17 5.12 -23.37
CA THR A 209 2.12 5.74 -24.20
C THR A 209 0.74 5.58 -23.57
N PHE A 210 0.47 4.42 -22.96
CA PHE A 210 -0.79 4.14 -22.28
C PHE A 210 -0.76 4.60 -20.81
N PRO A 211 -1.81 5.25 -20.30
CA PRO A 211 -1.91 5.66 -18.89
C PRO A 211 -1.87 4.47 -17.92
N TYR A 212 -0.68 4.13 -17.44
CA TYR A 212 -0.50 3.07 -16.43
C TYR A 212 0.70 3.33 -15.52
N ARG A 213 1.91 3.45 -16.08
CA ARG A 213 3.13 3.60 -15.27
C ARG A 213 3.18 4.91 -14.49
N HIS A 214 2.84 6.04 -15.11
CA HIS A 214 2.82 7.35 -14.44
C HIS A 214 1.48 7.67 -13.77
N SER A 215 0.67 6.67 -13.46
CA SER A 215 -0.69 6.84 -12.92
C SER A 215 -0.70 7.70 -11.65
N PHE A 216 0.25 7.53 -10.73
CA PHE A 216 0.33 8.32 -9.49
C PHE A 216 0.47 9.83 -9.74
N GLN A 217 1.36 10.21 -10.66
CA GLN A 217 1.66 11.62 -10.97
C GLN A 217 0.49 12.30 -11.69
N GLN A 218 -0.34 11.51 -12.36
CA GLN A 218 -1.53 11.98 -13.06
C GLN A 218 -2.73 12.19 -12.13
N LEU A 219 -2.67 11.79 -10.85
CA LEU A 219 -3.76 12.00 -9.90
C LEU A 219 -3.79 13.47 -9.40
N PRO A 220 -4.97 13.99 -8.98
CA PRO A 220 -5.06 15.29 -8.33
C PRO A 220 -4.19 15.38 -7.06
N THR A 221 -3.60 16.55 -6.79
CA THR A 221 -2.70 16.77 -5.64
C THR A 221 -3.36 16.42 -4.30
N GLU A 222 -4.63 16.79 -4.14
CA GLU A 222 -5.43 16.46 -2.95
C GLU A 222 -5.49 14.94 -2.67
N MET A 223 -5.62 14.14 -3.73
CA MET A 223 -5.64 12.68 -3.60
C MET A 223 -4.24 12.15 -3.30
N GLN A 224 -3.20 12.71 -3.91
CA GLN A 224 -1.81 12.29 -3.68
C GLN A 224 -1.39 12.51 -2.23
N ASP A 225 -1.75 13.64 -1.64
CA ASP A 225 -1.38 14.00 -0.27
C ASP A 225 -2.16 13.20 0.78
N ARG A 226 -3.43 12.89 0.49
CA ARG A 226 -4.32 12.15 1.39
C ARG A 226 -4.22 10.63 1.28
N MET A 227 -3.58 10.10 0.24
CA MET A 227 -3.50 8.66 0.01
C MET A 227 -2.66 7.94 1.09
N PRO A 228 -3.14 6.80 1.63
CA PRO A 228 -2.33 5.95 2.50
C PRO A 228 -1.05 5.45 1.82
N SER A 229 0.05 5.39 2.57
CA SER A 229 1.37 4.98 2.05
C SER A 229 1.40 3.60 1.37
N VAL A 230 0.54 2.66 1.78
CA VAL A 230 0.41 1.32 1.16
C VAL A 230 -0.05 1.45 -0.29
N TYR A 231 -1.07 2.26 -0.56
CA TYR A 231 -1.58 2.48 -1.90
C TYR A 231 -0.65 3.32 -2.76
N ILE A 232 0.05 4.30 -2.17
CA ILE A 232 1.10 5.05 -2.88
C ILE A 232 2.18 4.10 -3.42
N LYS A 233 2.58 3.09 -2.64
CA LYS A 233 3.55 2.08 -3.09
C LYS A 233 3.01 1.32 -4.29
N ILE A 234 1.76 0.84 -4.23
CA ILE A 234 1.10 0.12 -5.34
C ILE A 234 1.10 0.97 -6.61
N PHE A 235 0.73 2.26 -6.49
CA PHE A 235 0.70 3.17 -7.63
C PHE A 235 2.08 3.51 -8.22
N LYS A 236 3.14 3.44 -7.42
CA LYS A 236 4.53 3.70 -7.86
C LYS A 236 5.27 2.45 -8.34
N THR A 237 4.79 1.25 -8.01
CA THR A 237 5.42 -0.02 -8.43
C THR A 237 5.60 -0.14 -9.95
N PRO A 238 4.59 0.14 -10.80
CA PRO A 238 4.71 0.00 -12.25
C PRO A 238 5.79 0.87 -12.90
N ILE A 239 6.25 1.94 -12.25
CA ILE A 239 7.34 2.78 -12.76
C ILE A 239 8.66 2.00 -12.74
N ARG A 240 8.84 1.12 -11.74
CA ARG A 240 10.12 0.45 -11.45
C ARG A 240 10.29 -0.87 -12.18
N SER A 241 9.20 -1.55 -12.51
CA SER A 241 9.21 -2.87 -13.11
C SER A 241 8.28 -2.93 -14.32
N PRO A 242 8.72 -3.48 -15.46
CA PRO A 242 7.84 -3.70 -16.59
C PRO A 242 6.73 -4.69 -16.27
N LEU A 243 5.60 -4.53 -16.95
CA LEU A 243 4.52 -5.48 -16.92
C LEU A 243 4.95 -6.77 -17.61
N GLU A 244 4.85 -7.87 -16.88
CA GLU A 244 5.08 -9.20 -17.39
C GLU A 244 3.79 -9.78 -17.98
N GLY A 245 3.88 -10.37 -19.17
CA GLY A 245 2.71 -10.90 -19.85
C GLY A 245 1.98 -12.01 -19.09
N ALA A 246 2.72 -12.89 -18.41
CA ALA A 246 2.16 -13.97 -17.61
C ALA A 246 1.29 -13.44 -16.45
N GLN A 247 1.79 -12.41 -15.74
CA GLN A 247 1.06 -11.79 -14.63
C GLN A 247 -0.20 -11.07 -15.11
N VAL A 248 -0.11 -10.32 -16.21
CA VAL A 248 -1.29 -9.65 -16.76
C VAL A 248 -2.32 -10.68 -17.24
N PHE A 249 -1.88 -11.74 -17.93
CA PHE A 249 -2.78 -12.81 -18.36
C PHE A 249 -3.47 -13.49 -17.17
N SER A 250 -2.73 -13.81 -16.09
CA SER A 250 -3.33 -14.40 -14.90
C SER A 250 -4.35 -13.46 -14.27
N THR A 251 -4.08 -12.15 -14.19
CA THR A 251 -5.08 -11.18 -13.68
C THR A 251 -6.33 -11.12 -14.54
N VAL A 252 -6.21 -11.20 -15.87
CA VAL A 252 -7.38 -11.23 -16.77
C VAL A 252 -8.19 -12.50 -16.54
N MET A 253 -7.54 -13.66 -16.44
CA MET A 253 -8.22 -14.94 -16.19
C MET A 253 -8.88 -14.97 -14.81
N ASP A 254 -8.19 -14.52 -13.76
CA ASP A 254 -8.72 -14.41 -12.40
C ASP A 254 -9.95 -13.51 -12.37
N LEU A 255 -9.90 -12.37 -13.06
CA LEU A 255 -11.00 -11.44 -13.16
C LEU A 255 -12.18 -12.05 -13.92
N ALA A 256 -11.94 -12.71 -15.06
CA ALA A 256 -12.97 -13.38 -15.83
C ALA A 256 -13.65 -14.51 -15.02
N CYS A 257 -12.87 -15.33 -14.32
CA CYS A 257 -13.41 -16.37 -13.42
C CYS A 257 -14.19 -15.77 -12.26
N SER A 258 -13.76 -14.61 -11.74
CA SER A 258 -14.49 -13.90 -10.69
C SER A 258 -15.84 -13.38 -11.20
N TYR A 259 -15.91 -12.83 -12.42
CA TYR A 259 -17.20 -12.44 -13.02
C TYR A 259 -18.15 -13.64 -13.21
N TYR A 260 -17.64 -14.77 -13.66
CA TYR A 260 -18.43 -15.99 -13.78
C TYR A 260 -18.96 -16.45 -12.41
N ARG A 261 -18.10 -16.48 -11.39
CA ARG A 261 -18.48 -16.91 -10.04
C ARG A 261 -19.55 -16.04 -9.40
N ASN A 262 -19.47 -14.72 -9.58
CA ASN A 262 -20.38 -13.77 -8.91
C ASN A 262 -21.68 -13.52 -9.68
N TYR A 263 -21.63 -13.53 -11.01
CA TYR A 263 -22.73 -13.07 -11.86
C TYR A 263 -23.14 -14.07 -12.94
N ASN A 264 -22.52 -15.25 -13.00
CA ASN A 264 -22.67 -16.22 -14.09
C ASN A 264 -22.43 -15.59 -15.48
N MET A 265 -21.58 -14.56 -15.54
CA MET A 265 -21.25 -13.88 -16.77
C MET A 265 -20.27 -14.72 -17.59
N VAL A 266 -20.72 -15.17 -18.75
CA VAL A 266 -19.90 -15.96 -19.67
C VAL A 266 -19.30 -15.04 -20.73
N PHE A 267 -17.98 -15.10 -20.88
CA PHE A 267 -17.29 -14.41 -21.96
C PHE A 267 -17.42 -15.23 -23.25
N PRO A 268 -17.72 -14.61 -24.41
CA PRO A 268 -17.85 -15.31 -25.68
C PRO A 268 -16.51 -15.93 -26.11
N ASP A 269 -16.50 -16.77 -27.15
CA ASP A 269 -15.25 -17.30 -27.70
C ASP A 269 -14.38 -16.22 -28.36
N LEU A 270 -13.06 -16.43 -28.28
CA LEU A 270 -12.06 -15.54 -28.87
C LEU A 270 -12.27 -15.45 -30.38
N ASN A 271 -12.35 -14.23 -30.91
CA ASN A 271 -12.33 -14.04 -32.36
C ASN A 271 -10.91 -14.27 -32.89
N TYR A 272 -10.58 -15.53 -33.15
CA TYR A 272 -9.25 -15.96 -33.56
C TYR A 272 -8.88 -15.48 -34.98
N MET A 273 -9.86 -15.23 -35.85
CA MET A 273 -9.61 -14.84 -37.25
C MET A 273 -8.83 -13.52 -37.40
N PRO A 274 -9.28 -12.37 -36.83
CA PRO A 274 -8.50 -11.13 -36.88
C PRO A 274 -7.13 -11.25 -36.21
N LEU A 275 -7.03 -12.03 -35.13
CA LEU A 275 -5.78 -12.22 -34.40
C LEU A 275 -4.76 -12.99 -35.22
N LEU A 276 -5.18 -14.10 -35.84
CA LEU A 276 -4.33 -14.88 -36.74
C LEU A 276 -3.84 -14.03 -37.92
N PHE A 277 -4.70 -13.20 -38.49
CA PHE A 277 -4.31 -12.27 -39.54
C PHE A 277 -3.26 -11.25 -39.05
N GLN A 278 -3.41 -10.72 -37.84
CA GLN A 278 -2.42 -9.82 -37.24
C GLN A 278 -1.08 -10.53 -36.97
N TYR A 279 -1.09 -11.76 -36.46
CA TYR A 279 0.12 -12.56 -36.26
C TYR A 279 0.80 -12.91 -37.58
N ALA A 280 0.03 -13.29 -38.59
CA ALA A 280 0.52 -13.52 -39.94
C ALA A 280 1.22 -12.29 -40.52
N LYS A 281 0.59 -11.11 -40.39
CA LYS A 281 1.20 -9.85 -40.81
C LYS A 281 2.51 -9.56 -40.07
N GLN A 282 2.58 -9.87 -38.78
CA GLN A 282 3.81 -9.71 -38.00
C GLN A 282 4.92 -10.67 -38.40
N LEU A 283 4.57 -11.88 -38.82
CA LEU A 283 5.50 -12.89 -39.32
C LEU A 283 5.79 -12.74 -40.83
N ALA A 284 5.27 -11.69 -41.47
CA ALA A 284 5.34 -11.44 -42.91
C ALA A 284 4.85 -12.63 -43.77
N LEU A 285 3.90 -13.42 -43.24
CA LEU A 285 3.30 -14.54 -43.95
C LEU A 285 2.30 -14.04 -45.00
N PRO A 286 2.19 -14.70 -46.17
CA PRO A 286 1.19 -14.37 -47.19
C PRO A 286 -0.22 -14.59 -46.63
N GLY A 287 -0.97 -13.50 -46.42
CA GLY A 287 -2.25 -13.50 -45.68
C GLY A 287 -3.36 -14.39 -46.25
N LEU A 288 -3.29 -14.74 -47.54
CA LEU A 288 -4.28 -15.60 -48.22
C LEU A 288 -4.13 -17.09 -47.86
N SER A 289 -2.91 -17.54 -47.55
CA SER A 289 -2.62 -18.96 -47.28
C SER A 289 -3.15 -19.42 -45.92
N ILE A 290 -3.26 -18.50 -44.95
CA ILE A 290 -3.62 -18.81 -43.56
C ILE A 290 -5.11 -19.09 -43.41
N HIS A 291 -5.97 -18.39 -44.16
CA HIS A 291 -7.42 -18.67 -44.11
C HIS A 291 -7.71 -20.10 -44.60
N HIS A 292 -7.07 -20.52 -45.69
CA HIS A 292 -7.16 -21.89 -46.20
C HIS A 292 -6.57 -22.93 -45.24
N PHE A 293 -5.39 -22.64 -44.65
CA PHE A 293 -4.74 -23.55 -43.73
C PHE A 293 -5.53 -23.75 -42.43
N VAL A 294 -6.08 -22.68 -41.86
CA VAL A 294 -6.89 -22.75 -40.63
C VAL A 294 -8.26 -23.38 -40.89
N ALA A 295 -8.86 -23.14 -42.06
CA ALA A 295 -10.07 -23.83 -42.48
C ALA A 295 -9.86 -25.34 -42.67
N SER A 296 -8.65 -25.77 -43.04
CA SER A 296 -8.28 -27.18 -43.21
C SER A 296 -7.93 -27.89 -41.89
N LEU A 297 -7.75 -27.17 -40.78
CA LEU A 297 -7.45 -27.72 -39.45
C LEU A 297 -8.72 -27.97 -38.61
N ARG A 298 -9.89 -27.62 -39.13
CA ARG A 298 -11.21 -27.98 -38.59
C ARG A 298 -11.75 -29.21 -39.31
#